data_AF-A0A7X9WJK1-F1
#
_entry.id   AF-A0A7X9WJK1-F1
#
_cell.length_a   1.000
_cell.length_b   1.000
_cell.length_c   1.000
_cell.angle_alpha   90.00
_cell.angle_beta   90.00
_cell.angle_gamma   90.00
#
_symmetry.space_group_name_H-M   'P 1'
#
loop_
_entity.id
_entity.type
_entity.pdbx_description
1 polymer ?
#
loop_
_entity_poly.entity_id
_entity_poly.type
_entity_poly.pdbx_seq_one_letter_code
_entity_poly.pdbx_strand_id
1 'polypeptide(L)'
;MPAQAQEGDRVASSAIAQGDMIGAEKALLQELRIHPGRPELLLNLAAVYARTGRASEARGLYRQVLGQRDVLMDLSAERTAGSHAVAATGLRRLETTQFTAR
;
A
#
# COMPACT_ATOMS: atom_id res chain seq x y z
N MET A 1 10.10 17.83 9.51
CA MET A 1 8.65 17.82 9.80
C MET A 1 8.09 16.42 9.46
N PRO A 2 7.92 15.49 10.42
CA PRO A 2 7.44 14.14 10.16
C PRO A 2 6.03 13.90 10.75
N ALA A 3 5.04 14.73 10.41
CA ALA A 3 3.66 14.53 10.88
C ALA A 3 2.74 13.93 9.80
N GLN A 4 2.96 14.25 8.53
CA GLN A 4 2.02 13.91 7.45
C GLN A 4 2.11 12.44 6.97
N ALA A 5 3.23 11.76 7.24
CA ALA A 5 3.36 10.34 6.90
C ALA A 5 2.49 9.45 7.80
N GLN A 6 2.30 9.84 9.07
CA GLN A 6 1.47 9.07 10.01
C GLN A 6 -0.03 9.17 9.71
N GLU A 7 -0.50 10.24 9.08
CA GLU A 7 -1.93 10.43 8.80
C GLU A 7 -2.42 9.50 7.69
N GLY A 8 -1.69 9.40 6.57
CA GLY A 8 -2.04 8.48 5.48
C GLY A 8 -2.06 7.01 5.90
N ASP A 9 -1.07 6.59 6.70
CA ASP A 9 -0.98 5.23 7.23
C ASP A 9 -2.09 4.91 8.24
N ARG A 10 -2.38 5.83 9.17
CA ARG A 10 -3.44 5.63 10.16
C ARG A 10 -4.82 5.60 9.51
N VAL A 11 -5.06 6.43 8.50
CA VAL A 11 -6.35 6.46 7.79
C VAL A 11 -6.54 5.19 6.95
N ALA A 12 -5.53 4.78 6.19
CA ALA A 12 -5.60 3.55 5.42
C ALA A 12 -5.82 2.33 6.32
N SER A 13 -5.01 2.18 7.38
CA SER A 13 -5.13 1.05 8.31
C SER A 13 -6.49 1.02 9.03
N SER A 14 -7.00 2.17 9.48
CA SER A 14 -8.32 2.27 10.12
C SER A 14 -9.46 1.92 9.15
N ALA A 15 -9.45 2.45 7.93
CA ALA A 15 -10.50 2.21 6.96
C ALA A 15 -10.49 0.75 6.45
N ILE A 16 -9.30 0.18 6.22
CA ILE A 16 -9.07 -1.24 5.93
C ILE A 16 -9.61 -2.12 7.06
N ALA A 17 -9.39 -1.75 8.33
CA ALA A 17 -9.90 -2.50 9.49
C ALA A 17 -11.42 -2.43 9.63
N GLN A 18 -12.04 -1.30 9.26
CA GLN A 18 -13.49 -1.11 9.26
C GLN A 18 -14.19 -1.75 8.05
N GLY A 19 -13.43 -2.27 7.08
CA GLY A 19 -13.96 -2.80 5.82
C GLY A 19 -14.35 -1.73 4.80
N ASP A 20 -14.15 -0.45 5.12
CA ASP A 20 -14.41 0.68 4.22
C ASP A 20 -13.24 0.89 3.25
N MET A 21 -13.17 0.02 2.24
CA MET A 21 -12.15 0.10 1.20
C MET A 21 -12.30 1.36 0.33
N ILE A 22 -13.53 1.85 0.15
CA ILE A 22 -13.81 3.01 -0.71
C ILE A 22 -13.34 4.29 -0.02
N GLY A 23 -13.63 4.44 1.28
CA GLY A 23 -13.07 5.53 2.09
C GLY A 23 -11.55 5.49 2.14
N ALA A 24 -10.95 4.31 2.33
CA ALA A 24 -9.51 4.12 2.31
C ALA A 24 -8.87 4.59 1.00
N GLU A 25 -9.40 4.11 -0.14
CA GLU A 25 -8.94 4.49 -1.47
C GLU A 25 -9.04 6.00 -1.68
N LYS A 26 -10.20 6.60 -1.36
CA LYS A 26 -10.42 8.03 -1.56
C LYS A 26 -9.44 8.86 -0.74
N ALA A 27 -9.21 8.51 0.52
CA ALA A 27 -8.26 9.20 1.38
C ALA A 27 -6.82 9.09 0.84
N LEU A 28 -6.39 7.88 0.47
CA LEU A 28 -5.07 7.63 -0.10
C LEU A 28 -4.84 8.38 -1.42
N LEU A 29 -5.85 8.44 -2.29
CA LEU A 29 -5.78 9.19 -3.54
C LEU A 29 -5.66 10.70 -3.29
N GLN A 30 -6.32 11.26 -2.28
CA GLN A 30 -6.15 12.67 -1.92
C GLN A 30 -4.72 12.95 -1.43
N GLU A 31 -4.20 12.10 -0.55
CA GLU A 31 -2.82 12.24 -0.07
C GLU A 31 -1.79 12.09 -1.19
N LEU A 32 -1.99 11.15 -2.12
CA LEU A 32 -1.11 10.99 -3.29
C LEU A 32 -1.12 12.20 -4.24
N ARG A 33 -2.19 13.00 -4.25
CA ARG A 33 -2.20 14.26 -5.02
C ARG A 33 -1.29 15.31 -4.40
N ILE A 34 -1.15 15.31 -3.08
CA ILE A 34 -0.31 16.26 -2.33
C ILE A 34 1.14 15.76 -2.31
N HIS A 35 1.33 14.45 -2.14
CA HIS A 35 2.62 13.80 -2.02
C HIS A 35 2.79 12.69 -3.07
N PRO A 36 2.90 13.06 -4.36
CA PRO A 36 3.05 12.08 -5.43
C PRO A 36 4.35 11.31 -5.25
N GLY A 37 4.25 9.98 -5.20
CA GLY A 37 5.42 9.10 -5.16
C GLY A 37 5.90 8.70 -3.78
N ARG A 38 5.17 8.98 -2.69
CA ARG A 38 5.48 8.38 -1.39
C ARG A 38 5.25 6.86 -1.43
N PRO A 39 6.27 6.03 -1.16
CA PRO A 39 6.15 4.57 -1.19
C PRO A 39 5.06 4.05 -0.26
N GLU A 40 4.92 4.64 0.92
CA GLU A 40 3.95 4.24 1.95
C GLU A 40 2.52 4.32 1.40
N LEU A 41 2.16 5.44 0.77
CA LEU A 41 0.83 5.66 0.22
C LEU A 41 0.54 4.74 -0.97
N LEU A 42 1.54 4.51 -1.82
CA LEU A 42 1.43 3.59 -2.96
C LEU A 42 1.23 2.14 -2.50
N LEU A 43 1.95 1.72 -1.45
CA LEU A 43 1.82 0.39 -0.86
C LEU A 43 0.44 0.19 -0.21
N ASN A 44 -0.03 1.19 0.53
CA ASN A 44 -1.34 1.14 1.17
C ASN A 44 -2.46 1.10 0.13
N LEU A 45 -2.37 1.89 -0.96
CA LEU A 45 -3.33 1.84 -2.06
C LEU A 45 -3.29 0.48 -2.79
N ALA A 46 -2.09 -0.08 -3.00
CA ALA A 46 -1.93 -1.40 -3.57
C ALA A 46 -2.57 -2.50 -2.71
N ALA A 47 -2.46 -2.38 -1.38
CA ALA A 47 -3.11 -3.29 -0.45
C ALA A 47 -4.65 -3.20 -0.51
N VAL A 48 -5.21 -1.99 -0.59
CA VAL A 48 -6.65 -1.77 -0.82
C VAL A 48 -7.08 -2.44 -2.12
N TYR A 49 -6.36 -2.20 -3.22
CA TYR A 49 -6.65 -2.76 -4.53
C TYR A 49 -6.63 -4.29 -4.52
N ALA A 50 -5.62 -4.89 -3.89
CA ALA A 50 -5.51 -6.33 -3.71
C ALA A 50 -6.73 -6.91 -2.96
N ARG A 51 -7.16 -6.27 -1.86
CA ARG A 51 -8.32 -6.74 -1.07
C ARG A 51 -9.66 -6.57 -1.81
N THR A 52 -9.75 -5.61 -2.71
CA THR A 52 -10.95 -5.37 -3.56
C THR A 52 -10.97 -6.19 -4.86
N GLY A 53 -10.03 -7.13 -5.05
CA GLY A 53 -9.96 -7.95 -6.27
C GLY A 53 -9.33 -7.25 -7.49
N ARG A 54 -8.86 -6.02 -7.33
CA ARG A 54 -8.17 -5.23 -8.36
C ARG A 54 -6.68 -5.56 -8.43
N ALA A 55 -6.39 -6.84 -8.67
CA ALA A 55 -5.02 -7.36 -8.64
C ALA A 55 -4.08 -6.69 -9.67
N SER A 56 -4.60 -6.31 -10.84
CA SER A 56 -3.80 -5.64 -11.89
C SER A 56 -3.33 -4.26 -11.46
N GLU A 57 -4.22 -3.45 -10.87
CA GLU A 57 -3.89 -2.12 -10.35
C GLU A 57 -2.93 -2.21 -9.17
N ALA A 58 -3.18 -3.14 -8.24
CA ALA A 58 -2.28 -3.41 -7.11
C ALA A 58 -0.86 -3.78 -7.59
N ARG A 59 -0.76 -4.65 -8.60
CA ARG A 59 0.52 -5.07 -9.21
C ARG A 59 1.26 -3.89 -9.84
N GLY A 60 0.54 -2.98 -10.50
CA GLY A 60 1.11 -1.75 -11.04
C GLY A 60 1.76 -0.89 -9.96
N LEU A 61 1.04 -0.65 -8.86
CA LEU A 61 1.52 0.15 -7.73
C LEU A 61 2.73 -0.48 -7.03
N TYR A 62 2.70 -1.80 -6.78
CA TYR A 62 3.87 -2.49 -6.20
C TYR A 62 5.11 -2.38 -7.09
N ARG A 63 4.96 -2.52 -8.41
CA ARG A 63 6.07 -2.34 -9.36
C ARG A 63 6.58 -0.91 -9.37
N GLN A 64 5.70 0.07 -9.25
CA GLN A 64 6.10 1.47 -9.14
C GLN A 64 6.98 1.71 -7.90
N VAL A 65 6.63 1.14 -6.75
CA VAL A 65 7.44 1.23 -5.53
C VAL A 65 8.81 0.56 -5.71
N LEU A 66 8.87 -0.60 -6.37
CA LEU A 66 10.15 -1.26 -6.69
C LEU A 66 11.04 -0.46 -7.64
N GLY A 67 10.45 0.43 -8.46
CA GLY A 67 11.19 1.34 -9.32
C GLY A 67 11.71 2.60 -8.60
N GLN A 68 11.33 2.82 -7.35
CA GLN A 68 11.76 3.96 -6.53
C GLN A 68 12.94 3.58 -5.63
N ARG A 69 13.46 4.57 -4.88
CA ARG A 69 14.44 4.29 -3.82
C ARG A 69 13.79 3.41 -2.74
N ASP A 70 14.53 2.42 -2.25
CA ASP A 70 14.08 1.64 -1.10
C ASP A 70 14.08 2.54 0.14
N VAL A 71 12.96 2.60 0.83
CA VAL A 71 12.73 3.45 2.00
C VAL A 71 12.40 2.56 3.18
N LEU A 72 13.12 2.73 4.29
CA LEU A 72 12.81 2.06 5.54
C LEU A 72 11.55 2.68 6.15
N MET A 73 10.54 1.86 6.43
CA MET A 73 9.25 2.30 6.96
C MET A 73 8.92 1.50 8.22
N ASP A 74 8.20 2.13 9.14
CA ASP A 74 7.62 1.46 10.31
C ASP A 74 6.30 0.79 9.93
N LEU A 75 6.26 -0.54 9.95
CA LEU A 75 5.03 -1.32 9.71
C LEU A 75 4.21 -1.51 10.98
N SER A 76 4.87 -1.50 12.14
CA SER A 76 4.29 -1.68 13.48
C SER A 76 5.31 -1.20 14.52
N ALA A 77 4.89 -1.05 15.78
CA ALA A 77 5.72 -0.53 16.87
C ALA A 77 7.10 -1.22 17.02
N GLU A 78 7.22 -2.47 16.58
CA GLU A 78 8.43 -3.29 16.73
C GLU A 78 9.02 -3.77 15.39
N ARG A 79 8.41 -3.41 14.25
CA ARG A 79 8.86 -3.93 12.94
C ARG A 79 9.01 -2.82 11.92
N THR A 80 10.22 -2.72 11.38
CA THR A 80 10.54 -1.94 10.20
C THR A 80 10.71 -2.86 8.99
N ALA A 81 10.42 -2.33 7.80
CA ALA A 81 10.74 -2.98 6.54
C ALA A 81 11.01 -1.96 5.45
N GLY A 82 11.84 -2.34 4.48
CA GLY A 82 12.02 -1.58 3.24
C GLY A 82 10.76 -1.59 2.38
N SER A 83 10.48 -0.49 1.70
CA SER A 83 9.39 -0.36 0.74
C SER A 83 9.44 -1.42 -0.35
N HIS A 84 10.63 -1.81 -0.77
CA HIS A 84 10.83 -2.90 -1.72
C HIS A 84 10.42 -4.25 -1.15
N ALA A 85 10.78 -4.53 0.10
CA ALA A 85 10.45 -5.79 0.76
C ALA A 85 8.92 -5.95 0.92
N VAL A 86 8.24 -4.85 1.26
CA VAL A 86 6.76 -4.82 1.34
C VAL A 86 6.14 -5.03 -0.04
N ALA A 87 6.61 -4.31 -1.05
CA ALA A 87 6.12 -4.43 -2.42
C ALA A 87 6.29 -5.85 -3.00
N ALA A 88 7.48 -6.43 -2.84
CA ALA A 88 7.76 -7.79 -3.29
C ALA A 88 6.87 -8.83 -2.57
N THR A 89 6.60 -8.63 -1.29
CA THR A 89 5.68 -9.49 -0.54
C THR A 89 4.24 -9.36 -1.05
N GLY A 90 3.78 -8.15 -1.34
CA GLY A 90 2.48 -7.90 -1.95
C GLY A 90 2.32 -8.58 -3.31
N LEU A 91 3.34 -8.48 -4.17
CA LEU A 91 3.35 -9.15 -5.49
C LEU A 91 3.25 -10.66 -5.38
N ARG A 92 4.06 -11.30 -4.53
CA ARG A 92 4.00 -12.75 -4.33
C ARG A 92 2.62 -13.22 -3.88
N ARG A 93 1.97 -12.47 -2.97
CA ARG A 93 0.60 -12.80 -2.53
C ARG A 93 -0.39 -12.73 -3.67
N LEU A 94 -0.31 -11.71 -4.53
CA LEU A 94 -1.17 -11.58 -5.71
C LEU A 94 -0.98 -12.75 -6.69
N GLU A 95 0.25 -13.23 -6.86
CA GLU A 95 0.55 -14.39 -7.70
C GLU A 95 -0.09 -15.66 -7.12
N THR A 96 0.11 -15.95 -5.83
CA THR A 96 -0.50 -17.11 -5.18
C THR A 96 -2.03 -17.09 -5.28
N THR A 97 -2.66 -15.92 -5.10
CA THR A 97 -4.12 -15.79 -5.17
C THR A 97 -4.66 -16.04 -6.59
N GLN A 98 -3.89 -15.73 -7.64
CA GLN A 98 -4.25 -16.04 -9.03
C GLN A 98 -4.14 -17.53 -9.36
N PHE A 99 -3.22 -18.25 -8.72
CA PHE A 99 -3.08 -19.70 -8.93
C PHE A 99 -4.21 -20.51 -8.27
N THR A 100 -4.79 -20.02 -7.17
CA THR A 100 -5.88 -20.73 -6.47
C THR A 100 -7.26 -20.52 -7.08
N ALA A 101 -7.41 -19.61 -8.05
CA ALA A 101 -8.69 -19.24 -8.65
C ALA A 101 -8.94 -19.88 -10.03
N ARG A 102 -8.22 -20.97 -10.36
CA ARG A 102 -8.27 -21.65 -11.66
C ARG A 102 -8.65 -23.11 -11.50
#